data_AF-A0A8I2KNB3-F1
#
_entry.id   AF-A0A8I2KNB3-F1
#
_cell.length_a   1.000
_cell.length_b   1.000
_cell.length_c   1.000
_cell.angle_alpha   90.00
_cell.angle_beta   90.00
_cell.angle_gamma   90.00
#
_symmetry.space_group_name_H-M   'P 1'
#
loop_
_entity.id
_entity.type
_entity.pdbx_description
1 polymer ?
#
loop_
_entity_poly.entity_id
_entity_poly.type
_entity_poly.pdbx_seq_one_letter_code
_entity_poly.pdbx_strand_id
1 'polypeptide(L)'
;MRTFLVVATILILAACTSISTDPNRGGFIGGLKGVVGGEYDKRLVQQQSEVDELNALNAILKERLVETNTERTHIDLEIDKISEQLKTSQNILDDSRTLLASEQAAKLIDEQTLFALKQEQQRLETLMLDLTLVTVQLQKEEKQFSEKTSKKNETVPPKKNALENRLKQTKSLEQQTAEDIEKHSALIDQLFAKKINK
;
A
#
# COMPACT_ATOMS: atom_id res chain seq x y z
N MET A 1 81.07 -71.09 28.24
CA MET A 1 80.46 -69.81 28.68
C MET A 1 81.22 -68.55 28.25
N ARG A 2 82.33 -68.60 27.49
CA ARG A 2 83.02 -67.40 26.99
C ARG A 2 82.47 -66.85 25.66
N THR A 3 81.85 -67.69 24.84
CA THR A 3 81.32 -67.32 23.51
C THR A 3 80.00 -66.55 23.58
N PHE A 4 79.18 -66.78 24.61
CA PHE A 4 77.91 -66.05 24.79
C PHE A 4 78.11 -64.57 25.17
N LEU A 5 79.21 -64.23 25.84
CA LEU A 5 79.48 -62.85 26.25
C LEU A 5 79.91 -61.98 25.05
N VAL A 6 80.65 -62.55 24.10
CA VAL A 6 81.11 -61.85 22.88
C VAL A 6 79.93 -61.55 21.94
N VAL A 7 79.00 -62.49 21.79
CA VAL A 7 77.79 -62.32 20.95
C VAL A 7 76.86 -61.26 21.53
N ALA A 8 76.71 -61.21 22.87
CA ALA A 8 75.91 -60.18 23.54
C ALA A 8 76.50 -58.78 23.36
N THR A 9 77.83 -58.62 23.42
CA THR A 9 78.48 -57.31 23.18
C THR A 9 78.36 -56.84 21.73
N ILE A 10 78.38 -57.74 20.74
CA ILE A 10 78.23 -57.35 19.33
C ILE A 10 76.79 -56.92 19.01
N LEU A 11 75.79 -57.55 19.65
CA LEU A 11 74.38 -57.17 19.46
C LEU A 11 74.06 -55.78 20.05
N ILE A 12 74.69 -55.42 21.17
CA ILE A 12 74.50 -54.11 21.81
C ILE A 12 75.16 -52.99 20.98
N LEU A 13 76.29 -53.26 20.32
CA LEU A 13 76.92 -52.28 19.42
C LEU A 13 76.16 -52.11 18.10
N ALA A 14 75.50 -53.16 17.58
CA ALA A 14 74.69 -53.07 16.35
C ALA A 14 73.39 -52.25 16.56
N ALA A 15 72.84 -52.26 17.77
CA ALA A 15 71.63 -51.49 18.13
C ALA A 15 71.86 -49.97 18.24
N CYS A 16 73.11 -49.49 18.23
CA CYS A 16 73.45 -48.05 18.25
C CYS A 16 73.55 -47.41 16.85
N THR A 17 73.25 -48.14 15.77
CA THR A 17 73.41 -47.64 14.40
C THR A 17 72.14 -47.02 13.79
N SER A 18 71.01 -47.04 14.50
CA SER A 18 69.81 -46.27 14.15
C SER A 18 69.95 -44.79 14.53
N ILE A 19 71.05 -44.16 14.11
CA ILE A 19 71.24 -42.72 14.24
C ILE A 19 70.20 -42.03 13.35
N SER A 20 69.24 -41.39 14.00
CA SER A 20 68.30 -40.48 13.37
C SER A 20 69.08 -39.31 12.75
N THR A 21 68.75 -38.92 11.52
CA THR A 21 69.35 -37.78 10.81
C THR A 21 68.79 -36.42 11.27
N ASP A 22 67.93 -36.44 12.28
CA ASP A 22 67.40 -35.26 12.95
C ASP A 22 68.40 -34.80 14.03
N PRO A 23 68.98 -33.59 13.95
CA PRO A 23 69.93 -33.08 14.94
C PRO A 23 69.33 -33.00 16.36
N ASN A 24 68.01 -32.89 16.49
CA ASN A 24 67.31 -32.89 17.78
C ASN A 24 67.14 -34.31 18.37
N ARG A 25 67.24 -35.37 17.56
CA ARG A 25 67.06 -36.77 18.00
C ARG A 25 68.30 -37.66 17.85
N GLY A 26 69.27 -37.29 17.01
CA GLY A 26 70.45 -38.08 16.65
C GLY A 26 71.80 -37.57 17.17
N GLY A 27 71.82 -36.43 17.86
CA GLY A 27 73.04 -35.82 18.38
C GLY A 27 74.04 -35.38 17.30
N PHE A 28 75.26 -35.03 17.71
CA PHE A 28 76.30 -34.43 16.86
C PHE A 28 76.67 -35.29 15.63
N ILE A 29 76.73 -36.62 15.77
CA ILE A 29 77.08 -37.54 14.67
C ILE A 29 75.92 -37.67 13.65
N GLY A 30 74.67 -37.65 14.10
CA GLY A 30 73.49 -37.61 13.22
C GLY A 30 73.37 -36.30 12.45
N GLY A 31 73.71 -35.17 13.09
CA GLY A 31 73.81 -33.86 12.45
C GLY A 31 74.87 -33.81 11.35
N LEU A 32 76.08 -34.31 11.61
CA LEU A 32 77.16 -34.40 10.61
C LEU A 32 76.78 -35.26 9.39
N LYS A 33 76.11 -36.39 9.62
CA LYS A 33 75.63 -37.26 8.53
C LYS A 33 74.49 -36.61 7.72
N GLY A 34 73.63 -35.81 8.36
CA GLY A 34 72.59 -35.04 7.70
C GLY A 34 73.12 -33.87 6.84
N VAL A 35 74.24 -33.26 7.25
CA VAL A 35 74.93 -32.20 6.50
C VAL A 35 75.68 -32.78 5.29
N VAL A 36 76.38 -33.91 5.45
CA VAL A 36 77.10 -34.55 4.34
C VAL A 36 76.14 -35.27 3.35
N GLY A 37 74.95 -35.67 3.81
CA GLY A 37 73.97 -36.42 3.01
C GLY A 37 72.93 -35.58 2.25
N GLY A 38 72.96 -34.25 2.32
CA GLY A 38 71.99 -33.37 1.62
C GLY A 38 70.56 -33.40 2.17
N GLU A 39 70.33 -34.01 3.34
CA GLU A 39 69.01 -34.10 3.97
C GLU A 39 68.51 -32.74 4.48
N TYR A 40 69.43 -31.80 4.78
CA TYR A 40 69.08 -30.42 5.08
C TYR A 40 68.45 -29.72 3.87
N ASP A 41 69.08 -29.83 2.69
CA ASP A 41 68.58 -29.19 1.47
C ASP A 41 67.20 -29.75 1.07
N LYS A 42 66.98 -31.06 1.24
CA LYS A 42 65.66 -31.67 1.03
C LYS A 42 64.58 -31.07 1.93
N ARG A 43 64.87 -30.85 3.21
CA ARG A 43 63.92 -30.20 4.13
C ARG A 43 63.66 -28.75 3.74
N LEU A 44 64.69 -28.02 3.34
CA LEU A 44 64.54 -26.63 2.89
C LEU A 44 63.68 -26.55 1.63
N VAL A 45 63.88 -27.45 0.66
CA VAL A 45 63.06 -27.55 -0.55
C VAL A 45 61.61 -27.92 -0.21
N GLN A 46 61.40 -28.86 0.72
CA GLN A 46 60.04 -29.22 1.18
C GLN A 46 59.32 -28.05 1.85
N GLN A 47 60.00 -27.35 2.76
CA GLN A 47 59.45 -26.16 3.42
C GLN A 47 59.16 -25.04 2.43
N GLN A 48 60.06 -24.81 1.47
CA GLN A 48 59.82 -23.82 0.43
C GLN A 48 58.61 -24.18 -0.44
N SER A 49 58.48 -25.45 -0.82
CA SER A 49 57.31 -25.95 -1.57
C SER A 49 56.01 -25.78 -0.79
N GLU A 50 56.01 -26.03 0.51
CA GLU A 50 54.84 -25.85 1.38
C GLU A 50 54.46 -24.36 1.49
N VAL A 51 55.45 -23.48 1.66
CA VAL A 51 55.22 -22.02 1.67
C VAL A 51 54.67 -21.54 0.34
N ASP A 52 55.20 -22.02 -0.79
CA ASP A 52 54.73 -21.65 -2.12
C ASP A 52 53.29 -22.13 -2.36
N GLU A 53 52.94 -23.34 -1.91
CA GLU A 53 51.58 -23.87 -1.97
C GLU A 53 50.60 -23.04 -1.12
N LEU A 54 50.99 -22.72 0.13
CA LEU A 54 50.18 -21.88 1.01
C LEU A 54 50.02 -20.46 0.45
N ASN A 55 51.04 -19.90 -0.20
CA ASN A 55 50.94 -18.60 -0.85
C ASN A 55 49.99 -18.64 -2.05
N ALA A 56 50.05 -19.69 -2.88
CA ALA A 56 49.12 -19.89 -3.98
C ALA A 56 47.67 -20.04 -3.48
N LEU A 57 47.45 -20.83 -2.42
CA LEU A 57 46.14 -20.99 -1.81
C LEU A 57 45.61 -19.67 -1.25
N ASN A 58 46.45 -18.90 -0.55
CA ASN A 58 46.07 -17.59 -0.03
C ASN A 58 45.70 -16.61 -1.16
N ALA A 59 46.39 -16.66 -2.30
CA ALA A 59 46.03 -15.85 -3.46
C ALA A 59 44.64 -16.20 -4.01
N ILE A 60 44.34 -17.49 -4.17
CA ILE A 60 43.03 -17.98 -4.62
C ILE A 60 41.93 -17.59 -3.62
N LEU A 61 42.17 -17.73 -2.32
CA LEU A 61 41.19 -17.36 -1.29
C LEU A 61 40.92 -15.86 -1.27
N LYS A 62 41.94 -15.02 -1.47
CA LYS A 62 41.78 -13.57 -1.58
C LYS A 62 40.95 -13.19 -2.81
N GLU A 63 41.21 -13.82 -3.95
CA GLU A 63 40.44 -13.59 -5.18
C GLU A 63 38.96 -13.97 -4.99
N ARG A 64 38.69 -15.16 -4.44
CA ARG A 64 37.32 -15.60 -4.13
C ARG A 64 36.60 -14.68 -3.13
N LEU A 65 37.33 -14.14 -2.16
CA LEU A 65 36.79 -13.19 -1.19
C LEU A 65 36.36 -11.90 -1.91
N VAL A 66 37.20 -11.37 -2.80
CA VAL A 66 36.86 -10.20 -3.61
C VAL A 66 35.64 -10.48 -4.48
N GLU A 67 35.61 -11.60 -5.20
CA GLU A 67 34.48 -12.01 -6.04
C GLU A 67 33.18 -12.10 -5.21
N THR A 68 33.20 -12.82 -4.10
CA THR A 68 32.05 -12.97 -3.20
C THR A 68 31.57 -11.62 -2.66
N ASN A 69 32.50 -10.71 -2.33
CA ASN A 69 32.13 -9.37 -1.89
C ASN A 69 31.48 -8.56 -3.02
N THR A 70 31.98 -8.66 -4.25
CA THR A 70 31.37 -7.98 -5.40
C THR A 70 29.97 -8.52 -5.68
N GLU A 71 29.77 -9.85 -5.61
CA GLU A 71 28.45 -10.47 -5.75
C GLU A 71 27.49 -9.98 -4.66
N ARG A 72 27.93 -9.93 -3.39
CA ARG A 72 27.11 -9.39 -2.29
C ARG A 72 26.69 -7.96 -2.56
N THR A 73 27.62 -7.09 -2.95
CA THR A 73 27.28 -5.69 -3.26
C THR A 73 26.30 -5.58 -4.42
N HIS A 74 26.39 -6.47 -5.42
CA HIS A 74 25.44 -6.51 -6.52
C HIS A 74 24.04 -6.95 -6.06
N ILE A 75 23.97 -7.99 -5.24
CA ILE A 75 22.72 -8.49 -4.66
C ILE A 75 22.08 -7.42 -3.77
N ASP A 76 22.85 -6.69 -2.97
CA ASP A 76 22.34 -5.61 -2.12
C ASP A 76 21.70 -4.50 -2.96
N LEU A 77 22.33 -4.11 -4.08
CA LEU A 77 21.75 -3.14 -5.02
C LEU A 77 20.47 -3.65 -5.69
N GLU A 78 20.40 -4.95 -6.01
CA GLU A 78 19.18 -5.56 -6.54
C GLU A 78 18.04 -5.56 -5.51
N ILE A 79 18.35 -5.90 -4.25
CA ILE A 79 17.39 -5.86 -3.15
C ILE A 79 16.85 -4.44 -2.97
N ASP A 80 17.72 -3.44 -2.94
CA ASP A 80 17.32 -2.04 -2.80
C ASP A 80 16.39 -1.62 -3.94
N LYS A 81 16.75 -1.95 -5.19
CA LYS A 81 15.94 -1.67 -6.38
C LYS A 81 14.57 -2.34 -6.32
N ILE A 82 14.51 -3.62 -5.94
CA ILE A 82 13.24 -4.36 -5.81
C ILE A 82 12.38 -3.76 -4.69
N SER A 83 13.00 -3.36 -3.57
CA SER A 83 12.30 -2.73 -2.45
C SER A 83 11.66 -1.40 -2.86
N GLU A 84 12.35 -0.60 -3.68
CA GLU A 84 11.84 0.66 -4.22
C GLU A 84 10.67 0.42 -5.19
N GLN A 85 10.77 -0.58 -6.06
CA GLN A 85 9.69 -0.98 -6.97
C GLN A 85 8.45 -1.44 -6.20
N LEU A 86 8.64 -2.21 -5.12
CA LEU A 86 7.57 -2.69 -4.27
C LEU A 86 6.87 -1.52 -3.56
N LYS A 87 7.62 -0.58 -3.00
CA LYS A 87 7.08 0.64 -2.38
C LYS A 87 6.28 1.48 -3.38
N THR A 88 6.79 1.64 -4.60
CA THR A 88 6.10 2.37 -5.67
C THR A 88 4.78 1.69 -6.04
N SER A 89 4.80 0.36 -6.18
CA SER A 89 3.60 -0.41 -6.50
C SER A 89 2.56 -0.34 -5.38
N GLN A 90 2.99 -0.35 -4.12
CA GLN A 90 2.10 -0.18 -2.97
C GLN A 90 1.43 1.20 -2.98
N ASN A 91 2.19 2.27 -3.20
CA ASN A 91 1.63 3.62 -3.30
C ASN A 91 0.57 3.70 -4.42
N ILE A 92 0.85 3.14 -5.60
CA ILE A 92 -0.10 3.11 -6.73
C ILE A 92 -1.38 2.35 -6.36
N LEU A 93 -1.26 1.23 -5.63
CA LEU A 93 -2.43 0.46 -5.19
C LEU A 93 -3.26 1.23 -4.17
N ASP A 94 -2.64 1.95 -3.25
CA ASP A 94 -3.33 2.76 -2.25
C ASP A 94 -4.02 3.98 -2.90
N ASP A 95 -3.36 4.64 -3.85
CA ASP A 95 -3.97 5.70 -4.66
C ASP A 95 -5.17 5.17 -5.45
N SER A 96 -5.05 3.99 -6.07
CA SER A 96 -6.15 3.36 -6.81
C SER A 96 -7.32 3.01 -5.90
N ARG A 97 -7.05 2.53 -4.67
CA ARG A 97 -8.09 2.22 -3.67
C ARG A 97 -8.81 3.47 -3.19
N THR A 98 -8.09 4.55 -2.92
CA THR A 98 -8.70 5.82 -2.49
C THR A 98 -9.54 6.42 -3.61
N LEU A 99 -9.08 6.35 -4.86
CA LEU A 99 -9.85 6.78 -6.02
C LEU A 99 -11.14 5.97 -6.17
N LEU A 100 -11.07 4.64 -6.10
CA LEU A 100 -12.26 3.78 -6.16
C LEU A 100 -13.24 4.06 -5.02
N ALA A 101 -12.75 4.27 -3.79
CA ALA A 101 -13.60 4.60 -2.66
C ALA A 101 -14.32 5.95 -2.86
N SER A 102 -13.62 6.94 -3.42
CA SER A 102 -14.20 8.25 -3.73
C SER A 102 -15.25 8.16 -4.85
N GLU A 103 -15.00 7.35 -5.89
CA GLU A 103 -15.95 7.12 -6.99
C GLU A 103 -17.21 6.41 -6.49
N GLN A 104 -17.05 5.40 -5.62
CA GLN A 104 -18.18 4.71 -4.99
C GLN A 104 -19.00 5.67 -4.11
N ALA A 105 -18.34 6.53 -3.33
CA ALA A 105 -19.02 7.54 -2.53
C ALA A 105 -19.77 8.55 -3.41
N ALA A 106 -19.19 8.98 -4.53
CA ALA A 106 -19.84 9.86 -5.50
C ALA A 106 -21.08 9.20 -6.11
N LYS A 107 -20.99 7.93 -6.52
CA LYS A 107 -22.13 7.17 -7.05
C LYS A 107 -23.28 7.08 -6.05
N LEU A 108 -22.99 6.80 -4.78
CA LEU A 108 -24.02 6.76 -3.73
C LEU A 108 -24.71 8.13 -3.54
N ILE A 109 -23.95 9.22 -3.64
CA ILE A 109 -24.52 10.58 -3.59
C ILE A 109 -25.40 10.81 -4.82
N ASP A 110 -24.93 10.46 -6.01
CA ASP A 110 -25.69 10.64 -7.25
C ASP A 110 -27.00 9.84 -7.21
N GLU A 111 -26.98 8.59 -6.75
CA GLU A 111 -28.18 7.76 -6.54
C GLU A 111 -29.17 8.40 -5.57
N GLN A 112 -28.68 8.97 -4.46
CA GLN A 112 -29.52 9.69 -3.50
C GLN A 112 -30.14 10.95 -4.12
N THR A 113 -29.37 11.72 -4.89
CA THR A 113 -29.90 12.91 -5.57
C THR A 113 -30.95 12.55 -6.62
N LEU A 114 -30.76 11.46 -7.35
CA LEU A 114 -31.73 10.97 -8.33
C LEU A 114 -33.04 10.57 -7.63
N PHE A 115 -32.94 9.87 -6.50
CA PHE A 115 -34.12 9.53 -5.71
C PHE A 115 -34.88 10.77 -5.21
N ALA A 116 -34.17 11.75 -4.66
CA ALA A 116 -34.78 13.00 -4.21
C ALA A 116 -35.46 13.76 -5.36
N LEU A 117 -34.81 13.83 -6.53
CA LEU A 117 -35.34 14.50 -7.71
C LEU A 117 -36.60 13.79 -8.26
N LYS A 118 -36.62 12.46 -8.23
CA LYS A 118 -37.80 11.66 -8.57
C LYS A 118 -38.96 11.90 -7.60
N GLN A 119 -38.67 12.03 -6.30
CA GLN A 119 -39.67 12.34 -5.30
C GLN A 119 -40.30 13.73 -5.52
N GLU A 120 -39.47 14.74 -5.83
CA GLU A 120 -39.97 16.08 -6.17
C GLU A 120 -40.81 16.07 -7.44
N GLN A 121 -40.40 15.31 -8.47
CA GLN A 121 -41.22 15.16 -9.68
C GLN A 121 -42.60 14.59 -9.36
N GLN A 122 -42.67 13.52 -8.56
CA GLN A 122 -43.94 12.93 -8.13
C GLN A 122 -44.79 13.94 -7.34
N ARG A 123 -44.17 14.72 -6.45
CA ARG A 123 -44.86 15.77 -5.69
C ARG A 123 -45.47 16.82 -6.62
N LEU A 124 -44.72 17.30 -7.60
CA LEU A 124 -45.21 18.28 -8.58
C LEU A 124 -46.36 17.71 -9.43
N GLU A 125 -46.29 16.44 -9.82
CA GLU A 125 -47.39 15.75 -10.51
C GLU A 125 -48.67 15.70 -9.65
N THR A 126 -48.54 15.38 -8.36
CA THR A 126 -49.71 15.38 -7.44
C THR A 126 -50.30 16.78 -7.27
N LEU A 127 -49.47 17.82 -7.09
CA LEU A 127 -49.94 19.20 -6.98
C LEU A 127 -50.63 19.69 -8.25
N MET A 128 -50.13 19.29 -9.42
CA MET A 128 -50.77 19.59 -10.70
C MET A 128 -52.18 18.97 -10.76
N LEU A 129 -52.32 17.72 -10.33
CA LEU A 129 -53.59 17.02 -10.31
C LEU A 129 -54.59 17.68 -9.35
N ASP A 130 -54.15 18.07 -8.15
CA ASP A 130 -54.97 18.81 -7.18
C ASP A 130 -55.42 20.16 -7.72
N LEU A 131 -54.53 20.90 -8.37
CA LEU A 131 -54.86 22.19 -8.98
C LEU A 131 -55.87 22.03 -10.13
N THR A 132 -55.74 20.98 -10.96
CA THR A 132 -56.76 20.67 -11.98
C THR A 132 -58.11 20.34 -11.36
N LEU A 133 -58.14 19.63 -10.24
CA LEU A 133 -59.39 19.32 -9.53
C LEU A 133 -60.04 20.59 -8.97
N VAL A 134 -59.26 21.47 -8.34
CA VAL A 134 -59.75 22.77 -7.82
C VAL A 134 -60.29 23.64 -8.96
N THR A 135 -59.61 23.73 -10.10
CA THR A 135 -60.10 24.52 -11.24
C THR A 135 -61.41 23.97 -11.83
N VAL A 136 -61.56 22.64 -11.93
CA VAL A 136 -62.83 22.02 -12.36
C VAL A 136 -63.96 22.29 -11.36
N GLN A 137 -63.67 22.24 -10.06
CA GLN A 137 -64.65 22.60 -9.02
C GLN A 137 -65.08 24.06 -9.13
N LEU A 138 -64.13 24.98 -9.30
CA LEU A 138 -64.44 26.40 -9.50
C LEU A 138 -65.30 26.65 -10.74
N GLN A 139 -65.01 25.99 -11.87
CA GLN A 139 -65.85 26.09 -13.07
C GLN A 139 -67.27 25.55 -12.84
N LYS A 140 -67.41 24.46 -12.06
CA LYS A 140 -68.71 23.91 -11.69
C LYS A 140 -69.49 24.90 -10.81
N GLU A 141 -68.83 25.51 -9.82
CA GLU A 141 -69.43 26.54 -8.98
C GLU A 141 -69.83 27.78 -9.79
N GLU A 142 -69.00 28.25 -10.72
CA GLU A 142 -69.34 29.37 -11.61
C GLU A 142 -70.58 29.08 -12.46
N LYS A 143 -70.70 27.89 -13.05
CA LYS A 143 -71.89 27.48 -13.80
C LYS A 143 -73.13 27.44 -12.92
N GLN A 144 -73.05 26.88 -11.72
CA GLN A 144 -74.15 26.87 -10.76
C GLN A 144 -74.55 28.27 -10.28
N PHE A 145 -73.58 29.19 -10.15
CA PHE A 145 -73.84 30.57 -9.79
C PHE A 145 -74.52 31.33 -10.93
N SER A 146 -74.08 31.12 -12.18
CA SER A 146 -74.68 31.70 -13.39
C SER A 146 -76.14 31.27 -13.58
N GLU A 147 -76.47 29.99 -13.36
CA GLU A 147 -77.86 29.49 -13.42
C GLU A 147 -78.75 30.07 -12.31
N LYS A 148 -78.23 30.24 -11.10
CA LYS A 148 -78.97 30.90 -10.00
C LYS A 148 -79.20 32.40 -10.26
N THR A 149 -78.27 33.10 -10.92
CA THR A 149 -78.45 34.51 -11.30
C THR A 149 -79.37 34.72 -12.49
N SER A 150 -79.61 33.71 -13.34
CA SER A 150 -80.55 33.77 -14.47
C SER A 150 -82.04 33.65 -14.04
N LYS A 151 -82.32 33.16 -12.82
CA LYS A 151 -83.69 33.01 -12.27
C LYS A 151 -84.10 34.04 -11.21
N LYS A 152 -83.28 35.05 -10.92
CA LYS A 152 -83.59 36.05 -9.88
C LYS A 152 -83.23 37.47 -10.32
N ASN A 153 -84.18 38.13 -10.99
CA ASN A 153 -84.31 39.58 -10.93
C ASN A 153 -84.74 39.94 -9.49
N GLU A 154 -83.77 40.14 -8.59
CA GLU A 154 -83.95 41.03 -7.43
C GLU A 154 -82.62 41.27 -6.71
N THR A 155 -82.27 42.56 -6.64
CA THR A 155 -81.46 43.24 -5.62
C THR A 155 -80.11 42.63 -5.25
N VAL A 156 -79.06 43.27 -5.77
CA VAL A 156 -77.65 43.12 -5.38
C VAL A 156 -77.39 43.87 -4.06
N PRO A 157 -76.94 43.20 -2.98
CA PRO A 157 -76.13 43.82 -1.95
C PRO A 157 -74.63 43.58 -2.22
N PRO A 158 -73.73 44.42 -1.69
CA PRO A 158 -72.38 44.59 -2.22
C PRO A 158 -71.44 43.42 -1.81
N LYS A 159 -70.95 42.66 -2.79
CA LYS A 159 -69.93 41.59 -2.67
C LYS A 159 -68.51 42.08 -2.30
N LYS A 160 -68.35 43.22 -1.62
CA LYS A 160 -67.02 43.77 -1.26
C LYS A 160 -66.27 42.88 -0.26
N ASN A 161 -66.96 42.37 0.76
CA ASN A 161 -66.30 41.61 1.84
C ASN A 161 -65.81 40.23 1.40
N ALA A 162 -66.47 39.59 0.41
CA ALA A 162 -66.06 38.28 -0.09
C ALA A 162 -64.83 38.37 -1.01
N LEU A 163 -64.73 39.43 -1.81
CA LEU A 163 -63.54 39.72 -2.61
C LEU A 163 -62.35 40.10 -1.73
N GLU A 164 -62.59 40.87 -0.66
CA GLU A 164 -61.55 41.28 0.27
C GLU A 164 -60.97 40.10 1.06
N ASN A 165 -61.82 39.14 1.46
CA ASN A 165 -61.36 37.91 2.10
C ASN A 165 -60.57 37.01 1.14
N ARG A 166 -61.00 36.88 -0.13
CA ARG A 166 -60.23 36.15 -1.14
C ARG A 166 -58.89 36.79 -1.44
N LEU A 167 -58.84 38.13 -1.52
CA LEU A 167 -57.59 38.88 -1.75
C LEU A 167 -56.60 38.73 -0.57
N LYS A 168 -57.12 38.66 0.67
CA LYS A 168 -56.29 38.36 1.85
C LYS A 168 -55.75 36.94 1.81
N GLN A 169 -56.57 35.98 1.40
CA GLN A 169 -56.19 34.57 1.28
C GLN A 169 -55.11 34.34 0.21
N THR A 170 -55.19 35.03 -0.94
CA THR A 170 -54.15 34.92 -1.99
C THR A 170 -52.84 35.55 -1.53
N LYS A 171 -52.88 36.70 -0.86
CA LYS A 171 -51.67 37.34 -0.31
C LYS A 171 -50.99 36.49 0.76
N SER A 172 -51.74 35.82 1.62
CA SER A 172 -51.14 34.90 2.61
C SER A 172 -50.48 33.70 1.93
N LEU A 173 -51.08 33.18 0.85
CA LEU A 173 -50.53 32.06 0.09
C LEU A 173 -49.23 32.47 -0.64
N GLU A 174 -49.20 33.66 -1.23
CA GLU A 174 -48.00 34.23 -1.86
C GLU A 174 -46.86 34.40 -0.83
N GLN A 175 -47.15 34.95 0.35
CA GLN A 175 -46.15 35.08 1.42
C GLN A 175 -45.61 33.73 1.87
N GLN A 176 -46.49 32.73 2.01
CA GLN A 176 -46.10 31.39 2.43
C GLN A 176 -45.21 30.71 1.37
N THR A 177 -45.51 30.90 0.08
CA THR A 177 -44.64 30.40 -1.00
C THR A 177 -43.29 31.10 -1.06
N ALA A 178 -43.24 32.41 -0.78
CA ALA A 178 -41.98 33.15 -0.74
C ALA A 178 -41.08 32.67 0.42
N GLU A 179 -41.67 32.44 1.59
CA GLU A 179 -40.95 31.94 2.76
C GLU A 179 -40.43 30.50 2.55
N ASP A 180 -41.20 29.65 1.88
CA ASP A 180 -40.76 28.31 1.52
C ASP A 180 -39.62 28.34 0.47
N ILE A 181 -39.68 29.24 -0.51
CA ILE A 181 -38.59 29.42 -1.49
C ILE A 181 -37.29 29.84 -0.78
N GLU A 182 -37.37 30.77 0.17
CA GLU A 182 -36.20 31.24 0.93
C GLU A 182 -35.59 30.14 1.82
N LYS A 183 -36.43 29.31 2.45
CA LYS A 183 -35.96 28.13 3.21
C LYS A 183 -35.27 27.11 2.32
N HIS A 184 -35.82 26.86 1.13
CA HIS A 184 -35.21 25.93 0.18
C HIS A 184 -33.90 26.47 -0.40
N SER A 185 -33.80 27.77 -0.70
CA SER A 185 -32.53 28.36 -1.16
C SER A 185 -31.45 28.28 -0.09
N ALA A 186 -31.78 28.54 1.18
CA ALA A 186 -30.84 28.41 2.28
C ALA A 186 -30.32 26.96 2.49
N LEU A 187 -31.18 25.95 2.30
CA LEU A 187 -30.77 24.54 2.35
C LEU A 187 -29.83 24.19 1.19
N ILE A 188 -30.10 24.69 0.00
CA ILE A 188 -29.24 24.50 -1.18
C ILE A 188 -27.86 25.10 -0.91
N ASP A 189 -27.79 26.33 -0.39
CA ASP A 189 -26.53 27.00 -0.06
C ASP A 189 -25.73 26.23 1.01
N GLN A 190 -26.40 25.66 2.02
CA GLN A 190 -25.73 24.83 3.03
C GLN A 190 -25.17 23.52 2.45
N LEU A 191 -25.91 22.87 1.54
CA LEU A 191 -25.42 21.66 0.87
C LEU A 191 -24.21 21.96 -0.01
N PHE A 192 -24.20 23.11 -0.71
CA PHE A 192 -23.05 23.54 -1.50
C PHE A 192 -21.85 23.94 -0.64
N ALA A 193 -22.05 24.69 0.45
CA ALA A 193 -20.97 25.07 1.36
C ALA A 193 -20.31 23.86 2.03
N LYS A 194 -21.09 22.82 2.37
CA LYS A 194 -20.57 21.58 2.96
C LYS A 194 -19.79 20.72 1.96
N LYS A 195 -20.07 20.86 0.65
CA LYS A 195 -19.37 20.17 -0.44
C LYS A 195 -18.00 20.79 -0.77
N ILE A 196 -17.81 22.08 -0.48
CA ILE A 196 -16.55 22.82 -0.77
C ILE A 196 -15.51 22.65 0.37
N ASN A 197 -15.95 22.43 1.60
CA ASN A 197 -15.08 22.28 2.78
C ASN A 197 -14.67 20.82 3.10
N LYS A 198 -14.77 19.91 2.14
CA LYS A 198 -14.44 18.48 2.29
C LYS A 198 -13.55 18.02 1.15
#